data_AF-A0A4U9UCL3-F1
#
_entry.id   AF-A0A4U9UCL3-F1
#
_cell.length_a   1.000
_cell.length_b   1.000
_cell.length_c   1.000
_cell.angle_alpha   90.00
_cell.angle_beta   90.00
_cell.angle_gamma   90.00
#
_symmetry.space_group_name_H-M   'P 1'
#
loop_
_entity.id
_entity.type
_entity.pdbx_description
1 polymer ?
#
loop_
_entity_poly.entity_id
_entity_poly.type
_entity_poly.pdbx_seq_one_letter_code
_entity_poly.pdbx_strand_id
1 'polypeptide(L)'
;MHQAIAHHFPPTVKVSQPDGGYFLWLELEATQSSMELYQRALAEGISIAPGRMFTTGDRFNHCFRLNASFEWSDRLETAIKTLARLIRGLG
;
A
#
# COMPACT_ATOMS: atom_id res chain seq x y z
N MET A 1 -10.90 -6.60 -1.84
CA MET A 1 -9.56 -6.00 -1.57
C MET A 1 -8.93 -6.49 -0.27
N HIS A 2 -9.57 -6.32 0.90
CA HIS A 2 -9.00 -6.75 2.19
C HIS A 2 -8.46 -8.18 2.21
N GLN A 3 -9.25 -9.15 1.75
CA GLN A 3 -8.85 -10.56 1.71
C GLN A 3 -7.59 -10.78 0.86
N ALA A 4 -7.48 -10.12 -0.28
CA ALA A 4 -6.31 -10.25 -1.15
C ALA A 4 -5.07 -9.59 -0.55
N ILE A 5 -5.22 -8.47 0.16
CA ILE A 5 -4.12 -7.88 0.94
C ILE A 5 -3.67 -8.87 2.01
N ALA A 6 -4.59 -9.39 2.82
CA ALA A 6 -4.29 -10.36 3.88
C ALA A 6 -3.63 -11.65 3.34
N HIS A 7 -3.99 -12.07 2.12
CA HIS A 7 -3.45 -13.28 1.51
C HIS A 7 -2.08 -13.07 0.85
N HIS A 8 -1.85 -11.91 0.21
CA HIS A 8 -0.66 -11.69 -0.60
C HIS A 8 0.42 -10.86 0.08
N PHE A 9 0.08 -9.93 0.95
CA PHE A 9 1.08 -9.02 1.54
C PHE A 9 1.93 -9.74 2.58
N PRO A 10 3.18 -9.29 2.81
CA PRO A 10 3.97 -9.79 3.92
C PRO A 10 3.23 -9.60 5.25
N PRO A 11 3.37 -10.52 6.22
CA PRO A 11 2.71 -10.42 7.52
C PRO A 11 3.19 -9.22 8.35
N THR A 12 4.32 -8.62 7.97
CA THR A 12 4.85 -7.39 8.59
C THR A 12 4.04 -6.15 8.23
N VAL A 13 3.25 -6.18 7.14
CA VAL A 13 2.39 -5.07 6.76
C VAL A 13 1.14 -5.04 7.63
N LYS A 14 0.97 -3.95 8.37
CA LYS A 14 -0.24 -3.73 9.17
C LYS A 14 -1.28 -2.99 8.33
N VAL A 15 -2.55 -3.37 8.50
CA VAL A 15 -3.68 -2.74 7.82
C VAL A 15 -4.61 -2.18 8.87
N SER A 16 -4.92 -0.89 8.79
CA SER A 16 -5.95 -0.24 9.58
C SER A 16 -7.03 0.31 8.65
N GLN A 17 -8.29 0.10 9.05
CA GLN A 17 -9.45 0.65 8.37
C GLN A 17 -10.18 1.53 9.39
N PRO A 18 -10.21 2.86 9.21
CA PRO A 18 -11.06 3.69 10.05
C PRO A 18 -12.53 3.37 9.80
N ASP A 19 -13.36 3.43 10.84
CA ASP A 19 -14.80 3.17 10.77
C ASP A 19 -15.45 4.13 9.76
N GLY A 20 -15.85 3.60 8.61
CA GLY A 20 -16.44 4.36 7.51
C GLY A 20 -15.38 4.98 6.58
N GLY A 21 -15.33 4.50 5.34
CA GLY A 21 -14.51 5.09 4.29
C GLY A 21 -14.05 4.09 3.23
N TYR A 22 -13.59 4.61 2.11
CA TYR A 22 -13.06 3.81 0.99
C TYR A 22 -11.55 3.60 1.07
N PHE A 23 -10.87 4.17 2.05
CA PHE A 23 -9.41 4.13 2.12
C PHE A 23 -8.92 3.17 3.17
N LEU A 24 -7.99 2.30 2.76
CA LEU A 24 -7.22 1.47 3.67
C LEU A 24 -5.93 2.21 3.99
N TRP A 25 -5.57 2.23 5.27
CA TRP A 25 -4.28 2.70 5.71
C TRP A 25 -3.38 1.50 5.97
N LEU A 26 -2.18 1.52 5.40
CA LEU A 26 -1.24 0.42 5.49
C LEU A 26 0.08 0.95 6.04
N GLU A 27 0.69 0.16 6.91
CA GLU A 27 1.98 0.45 7.53
C GLU A 27 2.97 -0.65 7.12
N LEU A 28 4.02 -0.24 6.42
CA LEU A 28 5.21 -1.03 6.16
C LEU A 28 6.07 -1.14 7.42
N GLU A 29 7.16 -1.91 7.35
CA GLU A 29 8.16 -1.86 8.40
C GLU A 29 8.76 -0.45 8.51
N ALA A 30 9.15 -0.04 9.72
CA ALA A 30 9.61 1.33 9.98
C ALA A 30 10.86 1.72 9.16
N THR A 31 11.66 0.74 8.73
CA THR A 31 12.84 0.92 7.87
C THR A 31 12.48 1.15 6.40
N GLN A 32 11.27 0.77 5.98
CA GLN A 32 10.84 0.81 4.59
C GLN A 32 10.23 2.16 4.21
N SER A 33 10.43 2.57 2.96
CA SER A 33 9.94 3.83 2.42
C SER A 33 8.71 3.62 1.53
N SER A 34 7.58 4.17 1.94
CA SER A 34 6.36 4.25 1.12
C SER A 34 6.54 5.08 -0.15
N MET A 35 7.46 6.05 -0.14
CA MET A 35 7.80 6.82 -1.34
C MET A 35 8.57 5.96 -2.35
N GLU A 36 9.48 5.12 -1.88
CA GLU A 36 10.17 4.16 -2.73
C GLU A 36 9.20 3.13 -3.30
N LEU A 37 8.29 2.60 -2.46
CA LEU A 37 7.21 1.72 -2.92
C LEU A 37 6.37 2.41 -4.01
N TYR A 38 6.02 3.68 -3.82
CA TYR A 38 5.25 4.45 -4.80
C TYR A 38 5.99 4.58 -6.12
N GLN A 39 7.27 4.92 -6.12
CA GLN A 39 8.06 5.02 -7.35
C GLN A 39 8.13 3.67 -8.09
N ARG A 40 8.37 2.58 -7.36
CA ARG A 40 8.40 1.22 -7.92
C ARG A 40 7.03 0.79 -8.45
N ALA A 41 5.95 1.11 -7.74
CA ALA A 41 4.59 0.79 -8.16
C ALA A 41 4.17 1.59 -9.38
N LEU A 42 4.55 2.87 -9.45
CA LEU A 42 4.24 3.76 -10.57
C LEU A 42 4.88 3.26 -11.87
N ALA A 43 6.09 2.71 -11.81
CA ALA A 43 6.74 2.06 -12.96
C ALA A 43 5.97 0.84 -13.49
N GLU A 44 5.16 0.20 -12.65
CA GLU A 44 4.28 -0.93 -12.99
C GLU A 44 2.84 -0.45 -13.33
N GLY A 45 2.61 0.86 -13.44
CA GLY A 45 1.29 1.44 -13.73
C GLY A 45 0.33 1.43 -12.54
N ILE A 46 0.83 1.29 -11.31
CA ILE A 46 0.04 1.27 -10.07
C ILE A 46 0.32 2.54 -9.29
N SER A 47 -0.73 3.33 -9.03
CA SER A 47 -0.64 4.50 -8.17
C SER A 47 -1.13 4.18 -6.76
N ILE A 48 -0.34 4.59 -5.76
CA ILE A 48 -0.68 4.55 -4.33
C ILE A 48 -0.50 5.94 -3.75
N ALA A 49 -1.04 6.20 -2.55
CA ALA A 49 -0.83 7.48 -1.88
C ALA A 49 0.10 7.33 -0.67
N PRO A 50 1.40 7.68 -0.78
CA PRO A 50 2.33 7.72 0.35
C PRO A 50 1.82 8.59 1.51
N GLY A 51 2.00 8.10 2.74
CA GLY A 51 1.62 8.81 3.97
C GLY A 51 2.37 10.13 4.14
N ARG A 52 3.61 10.20 3.66
CA ARG A 52 4.43 11.42 3.65
C ARG A 52 3.76 12.60 2.94
N MET A 53 2.88 12.36 1.95
CA MET A 53 2.19 13.46 1.26
C MET A 53 1.23 14.25 2.16
N PHE A 54 0.88 13.72 3.34
CA PHE A 54 -0.08 14.32 4.27
C PHE A 54 0.59 14.92 5.53
N THR A 55 1.91 15.07 5.54
CA THR A 55 2.68 15.61 6.68
C THR A 55 3.77 16.55 6.20
N THR A 56 4.14 17.52 7.03
CA THR A 56 5.19 18.52 6.78
C THR A 56 6.60 18.06 7.20
N GLY A 57 6.75 16.83 7.74
CA GLY A 57 8.04 16.23 8.09
C GLY A 57 8.09 14.71 7.80
N ASP A 58 9.19 14.03 8.17
CA ASP A 58 9.46 12.61 7.84
C ASP A 58 8.55 11.57 8.53
N ARG A 59 7.51 12.01 9.23
CA ARG A 59 6.52 11.13 9.86
C ARG A 59 5.78 10.33 8.78
N PHE A 60 5.28 9.15 9.15
CA PHE A 60 4.48 8.29 8.25
C PHE A 60 5.16 7.93 6.91
N ASN A 61 6.49 8.01 6.82
CA ASN A 61 7.22 7.62 5.61
C ASN A 61 7.11 6.12 5.32
N HIS A 62 6.75 5.29 6.29
CA HIS A 62 6.47 3.87 6.13
C HIS A 62 4.97 3.57 5.89
N CYS A 63 4.11 4.59 5.87
CA CYS A 63 2.67 4.40 5.69
C CYS A 63 2.23 4.76 4.27
N PHE A 64 1.14 4.15 3.79
CA PHE A 64 0.50 4.53 2.54
C PHE A 64 -0.99 4.20 2.56
N ARG A 65 -1.73 4.78 1.61
CA ARG A 65 -3.15 4.55 1.42
C ARG A 65 -3.45 3.82 0.12
N LEU A 66 -4.42 2.92 0.20
CA LEU A 66 -5.07 2.30 -0.96
C LEU A 66 -6.53 2.72 -1.03
N ASN A 67 -7.01 2.97 -2.25
CA ASN A 67 -8.43 3.17 -2.48
C ASN A 67 -9.11 1.82 -2.73
N ALA A 68 -9.98 1.42 -1.80
CA ALA A 68 -10.79 0.22 -1.83
C ALA A 68 -12.22 0.45 -2.36
N SER A 69 -12.54 1.63 -2.92
CA SER A 69 -13.84 1.89 -3.58
C SER A 69 -13.99 1.18 -4.93
N PHE A 70 -12.89 0.70 -5.51
CA PHE A 70 -12.93 0.06 -6.82
C PHE A 70 -13.59 -1.32 -6.74
N GLU A 71 -14.41 -1.62 -7.75
CA GLU A 71 -14.94 -2.96 -7.95
C GLU A 71 -13.82 -3.98 -8.13
N TRP A 72 -14.04 -5.18 -7.60
CA TRP A 72 -13.06 -6.25 -7.70
C TRP A 72 -12.94 -6.74 -9.15
N SER A 73 -11.70 -6.94 -9.61
CA SER A 73 -11.39 -7.44 -10.95
C SER A 73 -10.02 -8.12 -10.97
N ASP A 74 -9.77 -8.93 -12.00
CA ASP A 74 -8.48 -9.60 -12.20
C ASP A 74 -7.31 -8.60 -12.29
N ARG A 75 -7.59 -7.41 -12.84
CA ARG A 75 -6.63 -6.30 -12.89
C ARG A 75 -6.27 -5.82 -11.47
N LEU A 76 -7.27 -5.65 -10.61
CA LEU A 76 -7.06 -5.22 -9.24
C LEU A 76 -6.31 -6.29 -8.43
N GLU A 77 -6.66 -7.57 -8.62
CA GLU A 77 -5.95 -8.68 -7.99
C GLU A 77 -4.48 -8.73 -8.42
N THR A 78 -4.22 -8.57 -9.71
CA THR A 78 -2.85 -8.50 -10.25
C THR A 78 -2.08 -7.32 -9.66
N ALA A 79 -2.71 -6.15 -9.54
CA ALA A 79 -2.08 -4.99 -8.92
C ALA A 79 -1.72 -5.24 -7.44
N ILE A 80 -2.61 -5.88 -6.68
CA ILE A 80 -2.33 -6.28 -5.28
C ILE A 80 -1.16 -7.29 -5.22
N LYS A 81 -1.11 -8.28 -6.10
CA LYS A 81 0.02 -9.24 -6.19
C LYS A 81 1.34 -8.53 -6.53
N THR A 82 1.31 -7.59 -7.47
CA THR A 82 2.48 -6.79 -7.83
C THR A 82 2.95 -5.94 -6.66
N LEU A 83 2.06 -5.24 -5.97
CA LEU A 83 2.41 -4.48 -4.76
C LEU A 83 3.05 -5.38 -3.70
N ALA A 84 2.50 -6.57 -3.47
CA ALA A 84 3.07 -7.52 -2.52
C ALA A 84 4.49 -7.96 -2.90
N ARG A 85 4.78 -8.15 -4.19
CA ARG A 85 6.13 -8.44 -4.69
C ARG A 85 7.07 -7.26 -4.45
N LEU A 86 6.62 -6.05 -4.74
CA LEU A 86 7.41 -4.84 -4.56
C LEU A 86 7.75 -4.59 -3.08
N ILE A 87 6.79 -4.77 -2.17
CA ILE A 87 6.98 -4.61 -0.72
C ILE A 87 8.06 -5.57 -0.21
N ARG A 88 8.06 -6.83 -0.65
CA ARG A 88 9.11 -7.81 -0.28
C ARG A 88 10.50 -7.43 -0.76
N GLY A 89 10.61 -6.60 -1.79
CA GLY A 89 11.87 -6.13 -2.35
C GLY A 89 12.34 -4.78 -1.78
N LEU A 90 11.61 -4.18 -0.84
CA LEU A 90 12.07 -3.00 -0.11
C LEU A 90 13.13 -3.44 0.91
N GLY A 91 14.23 -2.70 0.98
CA GLY A 91 15.40 -3.02 1.81
C GLY A 91 15.19 -2.84 3.30
#